data_AF-A0A968FRD1-F1
#
_entry.id   AF-A0A968FRD1-F1
#
_cell.length_a   1.000
_cell.length_b   1.000
_cell.length_c   1.000
_cell.angle_alpha   90.00
_cell.angle_beta   90.00
_cell.angle_gamma   90.00
#
_symmetry.space_group_name_H-M   'P 1'
#
loop_
_entity.id
_entity.type
_entity.pdbx_description
1 polymer ?
#
loop_
_entity_poly.entity_id
_entity_poly.type
_entity_poly.pdbx_seq_one_letter_code
_entity_poly.pdbx_strand_id
1 'polypeptide(L)' 'NGFSVRGEHPETILLVKMGAAGDLVLASPFFDQLRRRFKNSKIVLLTGKTCFPIIRNNPCIDEF' A
#
# COMPACT_ATOMS: atom_id res chain seq x y z
N ASN A 1 -6.91 -12.43 -2.46
CA ASN A 1 -5.78 -11.94 -3.26
C ASN A 1 -4.68 -11.48 -2.31
N GLY A 2 -3.50 -12.10 -2.42
CA GLY A 2 -2.58 -12.36 -1.31
C GLY A 2 -1.95 -11.14 -0.64
N PHE A 3 -2.03 -11.12 0.69
CA PHE A 3 -1.25 -10.23 1.55
C PHE A 3 -0.60 -11.11 2.63
N SER A 4 0.72 -11.03 2.78
CA SER A 4 1.47 -11.74 3.80
C SER A 4 2.62 -10.85 4.28
N VAL A 5 2.67 -10.61 5.59
CA VAL A 5 3.77 -9.87 6.24
C VAL A 5 4.67 -10.89 6.91
N ARG A 6 5.98 -10.80 6.68
CA ARG A 6 6.98 -11.58 7.41
C ARG A 6 7.48 -10.76 8.59
N GLY A 7 7.42 -11.32 9.80
CA GLY A 7 7.86 -10.69 11.05
C GLY A 7 6.80 -9.80 11.71
N GLU A 8 6.84 -9.69 13.04
CA GLU A 8 5.85 -8.91 13.80
C GLU A 8 6.01 -7.39 13.65
N HIS A 9 7.23 -6.94 13.33
CA HIS A 9 7.61 -5.53 13.19
C HIS A 9 8.60 -5.33 12.02
N PRO A 10 8.13 -5.43 10.76
CA PRO A 10 8.99 -5.22 9.60
C PRO A 10 9.44 -3.75 9.52
N GLU A 11 10.70 -3.50 9.17
CA GLU A 11 11.16 -2.13 8.86
C GLU A 11 10.54 -1.61 7.55
N THR A 12 10.37 -2.48 6.56
CA THR A 12 9.78 -2.16 5.25
C THR A 12 8.71 -3.17 4.86
N ILE A 13 7.59 -2.68 4.34
CA ILE A 13 6.48 -3.47 3.81
C ILE A 13 6.32 -3.11 2.35
N LEU A 14 6.52 -4.09 1.47
CA LEU A 14 6.17 -3.97 0.06
C LEU A 14 4.74 -4.45 -0.15
N LEU A 15 3.87 -3.54 -0.56
CA LEU A 15 2.54 -3.86 -1.03
C LEU A 15 2.53 -4.02 -2.54
N VAL A 16 1.96 -5.12 -3.03
CA VAL A 16 1.76 -5.33 -4.46
C VAL A 16 0.26 -5.29 -4.74
N LYS A 17 -0.21 -4.20 -5.36
CA LYS A 17 -1.59 -4.09 -5.86
C LYS A 17 -1.58 -3.67 -7.32
N MET A 18 -1.53 -4.69 -8.15
CA MET A 18 -1.76 -4.59 -9.59
C MET A 18 -3.26 -4.72 -9.84
N GLY A 19 -3.84 -3.81 -10.59
CA GLY A 19 -5.28 -3.75 -10.83
C GLY A 19 -5.69 -2.50 -11.60
N ALA A 20 -6.98 -2.34 -11.83
CA ALA A 20 -7.54 -1.13 -12.41
C ALA A 20 -7.67 -0.02 -11.35
N ALA A 21 -7.94 1.21 -11.79
CA ALA A 21 -8.11 2.36 -10.91
C ALA A 21 -9.13 2.12 -9.76
N GLY A 22 -10.27 1.49 -10.08
CA GLY A 22 -11.30 1.17 -9.09
C GLY A 22 -10.81 0.25 -7.97
N ASP A 23 -9.88 -0.66 -8.26
CA ASP A 23 -9.35 -1.58 -7.26
C ASP A 23 -8.52 -0.87 -6.19
N LEU A 24 -7.80 0.21 -6.56
CA LEU A 24 -7.00 1.00 -5.60
C LEU A 24 -7.89 1.84 -4.69
N VAL A 25 -8.99 2.37 -5.22
CA VAL A 25 -9.99 3.08 -4.41
C VAL A 25 -10.55 2.13 -3.35
N LEU A 26 -10.96 0.93 -3.76
CA LEU A 26 -11.47 -0.09 -2.84
C LEU A 26 -10.41 -0.58 -1.84
N ALA A 27 -9.12 -0.52 -2.20
CA ALA A 27 -8.02 -0.87 -1.31
C ALA A 27 -7.61 0.25 -0.33
N SER A 28 -8.12 1.48 -0.49
CA SER A 28 -7.69 2.61 0.35
C SER A 28 -7.91 2.41 1.87
N PRO A 29 -9.05 1.85 2.34
CA PRO A 29 -9.23 1.56 3.77
C PRO A 29 -8.22 0.56 4.32
N PHE A 30 -7.72 -0.34 3.46
CA PHE A 30 -6.68 -1.29 3.85
C PHE A 30 -5.34 -0.58 4.09
N PHE A 31 -5.00 0.43 3.28
CA PHE A 31 -3.78 1.23 3.49
C PHE A 31 -3.82 1.98 4.83
N ASP A 32 -4.99 2.50 5.21
CA ASP A 32 -5.19 3.16 6.51
C ASP A 32 -4.93 2.18 7.67
N GLN A 33 -5.51 0.98 7.60
CA GLN A 33 -5.31 -0.04 8.63
C GLN A 33 -3.86 -0.49 8.71
N LEU A 34 -3.20 -0.65 7.56
CA LEU A 34 -1.80 -1.03 7.50
C LEU A 34 -0.90 0.02 8.16
N ARG A 35 -1.08 1.31 7.83
CA ARG A 35 -0.35 2.42 8.45
C ARG A 35 -0.62 2.51 9.95
N ARG A 36 -1.86 2.30 10.41
CA ARG A 36 -2.18 2.30 11.84
C ARG A 36 -1.50 1.16 12.59
N ARG A 37 -1.39 -0.03 11.98
CA ARG A 37 -0.77 -1.21 12.58
C ARG A 37 0.77 -1.13 12.59
N PHE A 38 1.35 -0.54 11.55
CA PHE A 38 2.79 -0.48 11.31
C PHE A 38 3.25 0.97 11.17
N LYS A 39 3.02 1.78 12.21
CA LYS A 39 3.23 3.24 12.18
C LYS A 39 4.64 3.65 11.75
N ASN A 40 5.65 2.89 12.16
CA ASN A 40 7.06 3.20 11.96
C ASN A 40 7.67 2.47 10.76
N SER A 41 6.92 1.59 10.11
CA SER A 41 7.41 0.87 8.94
C SER A 41 7.32 1.75 7.70
N LYS A 42 8.29 1.59 6.80
CA LYS A 42 8.21 2.13 5.44
C LYS A 42 7.22 1.30 4.63
N ILE A 43 6.22 1.93 4.03
CA ILE A 43 5.20 1.27 3.19
C ILE A 43 5.44 1.68 1.74
N VAL A 44 5.78 0.70 0.90
CA VAL A 44 6.06 0.88 -0.52
C VAL A 44 4.93 0.23 -1.33
N LEU A 45 4.36 0.92 -2.33
CA LEU A 45 3.30 0.37 -3.18
C LEU A 45 3.78 0.15 -4.63
N LEU A 46 3.90 -1.13 -5.01
CA LEU A 46 3.98 -1.50 -6.41
C LEU A 46 2.59 -1.48 -7.06
N THR A 47 2.39 -0.59 -8.03
CA THR A 47 1.15 -0.49 -8.83
C THR A 47 1.41 -0.21 -10.31
N GLY A 48 0.37 -0.28 -11.13
CA GLY A 48 0.46 0.02 -12.56
C GLY A 48 0.63 1.51 -12.83
N LYS A 49 1.44 1.87 -13.83
CA LYS A 49 1.72 3.27 -14.23
C LYS A 49 0.45 4.10 -14.47
N THR A 50 -0.57 3.52 -15.08
CA THR A 50 -1.85 4.19 -15.35
C THR A 50 -2.60 4.56 -14.07
N CYS A 51 -2.39 3.82 -12.99
CA CYS A 51 -3.07 4.02 -11.72
C CYS A 51 -2.27 4.92 -10.76
N PHE A 52 -0.96 5.06 -10.95
CA PHE A 52 -0.10 5.90 -10.12
C PHE A 52 -0.65 7.33 -9.91
N PRO A 53 -1.14 8.06 -10.94
CA PRO A 53 -1.69 9.41 -10.75
C PRO A 53 -2.84 9.51 -9.75
N ILE A 54 -3.59 8.43 -9.55
CA ILE A 54 -4.77 8.36 -8.69
C ILE A 54 -4.35 8.18 -7.22
N ILE A 55 -3.26 7.46 -6.99
CA ILE A 55 -2.86 7.03 -5.64
C ILE A 55 -1.62 7.77 -5.11
N ARG A 56 -0.85 8.48 -5.96
CA ARG A 56 0.42 9.13 -5.60
C ARG A 56 0.38 10.10 -4.41
N ASN A 57 -0.80 10.63 -4.07
CA ASN A 57 -1.00 11.56 -2.96
C ASN A 57 -1.54 10.87 -1.69
N ASN A 58 -1.59 9.54 -1.65
CA ASN A 58 -2.09 8.81 -0.50
C ASN A 58 -1.08 8.90 0.67
N PRO A 59 -1.47 9.46 1.84
CA PRO A 59 -0.55 9.71 2.95
C PRO A 59 -0.09 8.45 3.69
N CYS A 60 -0.71 7.29 3.41
CA CYS A 60 -0.31 6.03 4.03
C CYS A 60 0.89 5.37 3.34
N ILE A 61 1.23 5.82 2.13
CA ILE A 61 2.27 5.22 1.28
C ILE A 61 3.46 6.17 1.24
N ASP A 62 4.65 5.65 1.52
CA ASP A 62 5.89 6.44 1.56
C ASP A 62 6.58 6.47 0.19
N GLU A 63 6.40 5.43 -0.63
CA GLU A 63 7.07 5.26 -1.93
C GLU A 63 6.21 4.41 -2.88
N PHE A 64 6.37 4.62 -4.20
CA PHE A 64 5.65 3.92 -5.28
C PHE A 64 6.62 3.34 -6.31
#